data_AF-M1D524-F1
#
_entry.id   AF-M1D524-F1
#
_cell.length_a   1.000
_cell.length_b   1.000
_cell.length_c   1.000
_cell.angle_alpha   90.00
_cell.angle_beta   90.00
_cell.angle_gamma   90.00
#
_symmetry.space_group_name_H-M   'P 1'
#
loop_
_entity.id
_entity.type
_entity.pdbx_description
1 polymer ?
#
loop_
_entity_poly.entity_id
_entity_poly.type
_entity_poly.pdbx_seq_one_letter_code
_entity_poly.pdbx_strand_id
1 'polypeptide(L)'
;MESAGHSLSQAQCNWAFDIFLQFDSLNNPFPIHDTHSFNDMRHCYFQLKRELDLLLHKSRSKVQLLRHATKGSVVCLVAATIGVVITAAVIASHALVTLVAAPICAACVPSKMAKKELVHLVQLDVATKGIFFLHNHLETVNCLVGRLYDAVEYYKRLVRFALERGKDRYPIQEVVKQLHRKHSNFLEELLGLEEHLCLCFSAINKARRHLLDYLLHQNQDPD
;
A
#
# COMPACT_ATOMS: atom_id res chain seq x y z
N MET A 1 -7.72 5.52 48.42
CA MET A 1 -7.20 6.85 48.74
C MET A 1 -7.78 7.80 47.71
N GLU A 2 -8.99 8.29 47.98
CA GLU A 2 -9.75 9.16 47.08
C GLU A 2 -8.99 10.48 46.89
N SER A 3 -8.63 10.79 45.65
CA SER A 3 -8.15 12.12 45.30
C SER A 3 -9.31 13.08 45.53
N ALA A 4 -9.20 13.92 46.56
CA ALA A 4 -10.10 15.04 46.78
C ALA A 4 -10.05 15.94 45.54
N GLY A 5 -11.01 15.74 44.63
CA GLY A 5 -11.09 16.49 43.38
C GLY A 5 -11.29 17.96 43.70
N HIS A 6 -10.26 18.77 43.49
CA HIS A 6 -10.35 20.22 43.61
C HIS A 6 -11.53 20.71 42.76
N SER A 7 -12.56 21.25 43.41
CA SER A 7 -13.67 21.89 42.71
C SER A 7 -13.19 23.17 42.06
N LEU A 8 -13.66 23.44 40.83
CA LEU A 8 -13.28 24.64 40.11
C LEU A 8 -13.80 25.88 40.85
N SER A 9 -12.96 26.92 40.93
CA SER A 9 -13.37 28.23 41.44
C SER A 9 -14.33 28.93 40.46
N GLN A 10 -15.05 29.96 40.90
CA GLN A 10 -15.98 30.68 40.01
C GLN A 10 -15.25 31.34 38.85
N ALA A 11 -14.05 31.88 39.10
CA ALA A 11 -13.23 32.47 38.05
C ALA A 11 -12.81 31.42 37.00
N GLN A 12 -12.46 30.21 37.44
CA GLN A 12 -12.15 29.09 36.53
C GLN A 12 -13.38 28.64 35.74
N CYS A 13 -14.56 28.56 36.36
CA CYS A 13 -15.81 28.25 35.66
C CYS A 13 -16.15 29.33 34.63
N ASN A 14 -16.02 30.61 34.97
CA ASN A 14 -16.27 31.71 34.04
C ASN A 14 -15.32 31.65 32.84
N TRP A 15 -14.03 31.39 33.09
CA TRP A 15 -13.03 31.22 32.03
C TRP A 15 -13.35 30.01 31.14
N ALA A 16 -13.71 28.86 31.74
CA ALA A 16 -14.11 27.67 30.99
C ALA A 16 -15.36 27.93 30.13
N PHE A 17 -16.33 28.69 30.65
CA PHE A 17 -17.52 29.11 29.89
C PHE A 17 -17.14 29.95 28.67
N ASP A 18 -16.21 30.90 28.81
CA ASP A 18 -15.74 31.73 27.69
C ASP A 18 -15.00 30.88 26.64
N ILE A 19 -14.22 29.88 27.06
CA ILE A 19 -13.58 28.90 26.15
C ILE A 19 -14.64 28.02 25.46
N PHE A 20 -15.68 27.61 26.17
CA PHE A 20 -16.79 26.82 25.64
C PHE A 20 -17.55 27.57 24.55
N LEU A 21 -17.77 28.89 24.71
CA LEU A 21 -18.35 29.73 23.65
C LEU A 21 -17.48 29.74 22.39
N GLN A 22 -16.16 29.87 22.56
CA GLN A 22 -15.23 29.82 21.43
C GLN A 22 -15.27 28.46 20.75
N PHE A 23 -15.19 27.38 21.52
CA PHE A 23 -15.20 26.01 20.99
C PHE A 23 -16.49 25.70 20.22
N ASP A 24 -17.66 26.09 20.75
CA ASP A 24 -18.94 25.80 20.09
C ASP A 24 -19.07 26.53 18.74
N SER A 25 -18.47 27.71 18.61
CA SER A 25 -18.44 28.49 17.36
C SER A 25 -17.61 27.84 16.25
N LEU A 26 -16.65 26.97 16.60
CA LEU A 26 -15.81 26.28 15.62
C LEU A 26 -16.52 25.06 15.04
N ASN A 27 -16.49 24.91 13.72
CA ASN A 27 -16.96 23.67 13.10
C ASN A 27 -16.01 22.50 13.40
N ASN A 28 -16.54 21.29 13.28
CA ASN A 28 -15.73 20.09 13.37
C ASN A 28 -14.67 20.09 12.25
N PRO A 29 -13.37 20.00 12.57
CA PRO A 29 -12.32 20.03 11.57
C PRO A 29 -12.20 18.70 10.80
N PHE A 30 -12.76 17.62 11.34
CA PHE A 30 -12.76 16.32 10.67
C PHE A 30 -13.93 16.27 9.68
N PRO A 31 -13.73 15.76 8.46
CA PRO A 31 -14.81 15.56 7.53
C PRO A 31 -15.75 14.46 8.04
N ILE A 32 -17.05 14.61 7.72
CA ILE A 32 -18.02 13.55 7.96
C ILE A 32 -17.66 12.30 7.14
N HIS A 33 -17.98 11.12 7.68
CA HIS A 33 -17.58 9.79 7.18
C HIS A 33 -17.92 9.45 5.73
N ASP A 34 -18.61 10.33 5.01
CA ASP A 34 -19.06 10.11 3.63
C ASP A 34 -18.44 11.10 2.64
N THR A 35 -17.24 11.61 2.94
CA THR A 35 -16.50 12.37 1.95
C THR A 35 -16.17 11.48 0.74
N HIS A 36 -16.77 11.83 -0.41
CA HIS A 36 -16.47 11.28 -1.74
C HIS A 36 -14.97 11.02 -1.97
N SER A 37 -14.10 11.85 -1.41
CA SER A 37 -12.63 11.72 -1.44
C SER A 37 -12.09 10.35 -1.00
N PHE A 38 -12.59 9.74 0.08
CA PHE A 38 -12.11 8.41 0.52
C PHE A 38 -12.58 7.29 -0.39
N ASN A 39 -13.82 7.38 -0.87
CA ASN A 39 -14.37 6.42 -1.82
C ASN A 39 -13.61 6.48 -3.16
N ASP A 40 -13.28 7.68 -3.63
CA ASP A 40 -12.47 7.89 -4.85
C ASP A 40 -11.06 7.33 -4.69
N MET A 41 -10.40 7.57 -3.54
CA MET A 41 -9.09 6.98 -3.23
C MET A 41 -9.15 5.46 -3.20
N ARG A 42 -10.18 4.88 -2.57
CA ARG A 42 -10.39 3.44 -2.52
C ARG A 42 -10.64 2.84 -3.91
N HIS A 43 -11.41 3.55 -4.74
CA HIS A 43 -11.66 3.15 -6.12
C HIS A 43 -10.36 3.15 -6.94
N CYS A 44 -9.59 4.24 -6.88
CA CYS A 44 -8.28 4.35 -7.53
C CYS A 44 -7.33 3.24 -7.07
N TYR A 45 -7.32 2.93 -5.77
CA TYR A 45 -6.54 1.84 -5.21
C TYR A 45 -6.92 0.49 -5.85
N PHE A 46 -8.21 0.15 -5.90
CA PHE A 46 -8.66 -1.13 -6.48
C PHE A 46 -8.37 -1.23 -7.97
N GLN A 47 -8.54 -0.14 -8.72
CA GLN A 47 -8.14 -0.08 -10.12
C GLN A 47 -6.64 -0.36 -10.28
N LEU A 48 -5.81 0.37 -9.54
CA LEU A 48 -4.35 0.21 -9.61
C LEU A 48 -3.91 -1.21 -9.23
N LYS A 49 -4.46 -1.75 -8.14
CA LYS A 49 -4.18 -3.12 -7.70
C LYS A 49 -4.52 -4.13 -8.79
N ARG A 50 -5.69 -4.00 -9.42
CA ARG A 50 -6.11 -4.89 -10.51
C ARG A 50 -5.12 -4.85 -11.68
N GLU A 51 -4.71 -3.66 -12.11
CA GLU A 51 -3.74 -3.52 -13.20
C GLU A 51 -2.38 -4.14 -12.84
N LEU A 52 -1.88 -3.94 -11.61
CA LEU A 52 -0.64 -4.58 -11.17
C LEU A 52 -0.75 -6.11 -11.10
N ASP A 53 -1.88 -6.64 -10.61
CA ASP A 53 -2.12 -8.09 -10.56
C ASP A 53 -2.12 -8.70 -11.98
N LEU A 54 -2.72 -8.00 -12.95
CA LEU A 54 -2.71 -8.41 -14.36
C LEU A 54 -1.28 -8.39 -14.94
N LEU A 55 -0.52 -7.33 -14.68
CA LEU A 55 0.88 -7.24 -15.13
C LEU A 55 1.75 -8.32 -14.49
N LEU A 56 1.54 -8.62 -13.20
CA LEU A 56 2.26 -9.68 -12.48
C LEU A 56 1.96 -11.04 -13.08
N HIS A 57 0.69 -11.33 -13.32
CA HIS A 57 0.26 -12.57 -13.94
C HIS A 57 0.89 -12.73 -15.34
N LYS A 58 0.84 -11.67 -16.16
CA LYS A 58 1.44 -11.65 -17.51
C LYS A 58 2.95 -11.89 -17.45
N SER A 59 3.67 -11.21 -16.55
CA SER A 59 5.11 -11.37 -16.41
C SER A 59 5.50 -12.77 -15.93
N ARG A 60 4.78 -13.29 -14.93
CA ARG A 60 4.99 -14.65 -14.41
C ARG A 60 4.77 -15.72 -15.49
N SER A 61 3.71 -15.57 -16.28
CA SER A 61 3.42 -16.46 -17.41
C SER A 61 4.55 -16.44 -18.45
N LYS A 62 5.07 -15.26 -18.80
CA LYS A 62 6.22 -15.13 -19.71
C LYS A 62 7.48 -15.82 -19.16
N VAL A 63 7.82 -15.59 -17.89
CA VAL A 63 8.96 -16.26 -17.25
C VAL A 63 8.81 -17.78 -17.29
N GLN A 64 7.61 -18.30 -17.00
CA GLN A 64 7.33 -19.73 -17.07
C GLN A 64 7.50 -20.28 -18.49
N LEU A 65 6.93 -19.60 -19.49
CA LEU A 65 7.03 -20.00 -20.90
C LEU A 65 8.49 -20.02 -21.37
N LEU A 66 9.28 -18.99 -21.05
CA LEU A 66 10.71 -18.95 -21.40
C LEU A 66 11.50 -20.08 -20.71
N ARG A 67 11.17 -20.41 -19.46
CA ARG A 67 11.78 -21.56 -18.76
C ARG A 67 11.42 -22.88 -19.43
N HIS A 68 10.16 -23.08 -19.81
CA HIS A 68 9.72 -24.29 -20.49
C HIS A 68 10.38 -24.43 -21.88
N ALA A 69 10.42 -23.35 -22.66
CA ALA A 69 11.10 -23.33 -23.96
C ALA A 69 12.60 -23.64 -23.83
N THR A 70 13.26 -23.06 -22.82
CA THR A 70 14.68 -23.33 -22.54
C THR A 70 14.91 -24.81 -22.19
N LYS A 71 14.08 -25.39 -21.32
CA LYS A 71 14.16 -26.82 -20.98
C LYS A 71 13.94 -27.71 -22.20
N GLY A 72 12.93 -27.40 -23.02
CA GLY A 72 12.65 -28.14 -24.25
C GLY A 72 13.80 -28.06 -25.27
N SER A 73 14.40 -26.89 -25.43
CA SER A 73 15.56 -26.69 -26.31
C SER A 73 16.77 -27.49 -25.85
N VAL A 74 17.07 -27.53 -24.56
CA VAL A 74 18.16 -28.36 -24.01
C VAL A 74 17.92 -29.84 -24.29
N VAL A 75 16.69 -30.34 -24.05
CA VAL A 75 16.32 -31.73 -24.33
C VAL A 75 16.47 -32.06 -25.83
N CYS A 76 16.01 -31.17 -26.71
CA CYS A 76 16.12 -31.34 -28.15
C CYS A 76 17.58 -31.36 -28.61
N LEU A 77 18.43 -30.48 -28.06
CA LEU A 77 19.86 -30.42 -28.39
C LEU A 77 20.59 -31.69 -27.95
N VAL A 78 20.29 -32.23 -26.76
CA VAL A 78 20.84 -33.52 -26.30
C VAL A 78 20.37 -34.67 -27.18
N ALA A 79 19.10 -34.72 -27.57
CA ALA A 79 18.60 -35.76 -28.47
C ALA A 79 19.26 -35.69 -29.86
N ALA A 80 19.45 -34.47 -30.39
CA ALA A 80 20.12 -34.24 -31.66
C ALA A 80 21.59 -34.65 -31.62
N THR A 81 22.33 -34.33 -30.56
CA THR A 81 23.75 -34.73 -30.44
C THR A 81 23.89 -36.24 -30.35
N ILE A 82 23.03 -36.93 -29.57
CA ILE A 82 23.00 -38.40 -29.51
C ILE A 82 22.71 -38.98 -30.90
N GLY A 83 21.71 -38.43 -31.61
CA GLY A 83 21.38 -38.85 -32.97
C GLY A 83 22.57 -38.70 -33.93
N VAL A 84 23.23 -37.54 -33.95
CA VAL A 84 24.42 -37.28 -34.78
C VAL A 84 25.55 -38.27 -34.49
N VAL A 85 25.82 -38.56 -33.21
CA VAL A 85 26.88 -39.52 -32.81
C VAL A 85 26.57 -40.93 -33.33
N ILE A 86 25.32 -41.39 -33.18
CA ILE A 86 24.90 -42.71 -33.68
C ILE A 86 25.03 -42.76 -35.21
N THR A 87 24.54 -41.74 -35.92
CA THR A 87 24.63 -41.68 -37.38
C THR A 87 26.09 -41.67 -37.85
N ALA A 88 26.96 -40.89 -37.22
CA ALA A 88 28.39 -40.84 -37.55
C ALA A 88 29.09 -42.19 -37.32
N ALA A 89 28.77 -42.90 -36.24
CA ALA A 89 29.33 -44.22 -35.95
C ALA A 89 28.94 -45.28 -37.00
N VAL A 90 27.67 -45.28 -37.44
CA VAL A 90 27.19 -46.16 -38.52
C VAL A 90 27.91 -45.85 -39.84
N ILE A 91 28.06 -44.57 -40.19
CA ILE A 91 28.76 -44.16 -41.43
C ILE A 91 30.23 -44.59 -41.39
N ALA A 92 30.95 -44.30 -40.30
CA ALA A 92 32.36 -44.66 -40.15
C ALA A 92 32.60 -46.18 -40.22
N SER A 93 31.60 -46.98 -39.80
CA SER A 93 31.65 -48.45 -39.91
C SER A 93 31.49 -48.96 -41.34
N HIS A 94 30.86 -48.18 -42.23
CA HIS A 94 30.56 -48.59 -43.61
C HIS A 94 31.37 -47.83 -44.69
N ALA A 95 32.04 -46.72 -44.37
CA ALA A 95 32.91 -46.01 -45.31
C ALA A 95 33.95 -45.10 -44.62
N LEU A 96 35.19 -45.15 -45.10
CA LEU A 96 36.26 -44.17 -44.79
C LEU A 96 35.98 -42.88 -45.59
N VAL A 97 35.17 -41.96 -45.07
CA VAL A 97 34.99 -40.62 -45.67
C VAL A 97 34.99 -39.53 -44.60
N THR A 98 35.83 -38.52 -44.81
CA THR A 98 35.93 -37.30 -44.00
C THR A 98 34.71 -36.39 -44.22
N LEU A 99 33.80 -36.31 -43.26
CA LEU A 99 32.66 -35.39 -43.29
C LEU A 99 32.90 -34.20 -42.36
N VAL A 100 33.10 -33.02 -42.94
CA VAL A 100 33.08 -31.74 -42.22
C VAL A 100 31.62 -31.32 -42.07
N ALA A 101 31.04 -31.52 -40.89
CA ALA A 101 29.71 -31.01 -40.56
C ALA A 101 29.86 -29.81 -39.61
N ALA A 102 29.66 -28.60 -40.13
CA ALA A 102 29.53 -27.41 -39.31
C ALA A 102 28.17 -27.45 -38.60
N PRO A 103 28.09 -27.23 -37.27
CA PRO A 103 26.81 -27.21 -36.58
C PRO A 103 26.09 -25.89 -36.89
N ILE A 104 25.14 -25.93 -37.83
CA ILE A 104 24.13 -24.87 -37.97
C ILE A 104 23.07 -25.15 -36.92
N CYS A 105 23.21 -24.52 -35.76
CA CYS A 105 22.11 -23.93 -34.99
C CYS A 105 22.75 -23.27 -33.77
N ALA A 106 22.97 -21.96 -33.86
CA ALA A 106 23.07 -21.14 -32.66
C ALA A 106 21.71 -21.25 -31.94
N ALA A 107 21.58 -22.21 -31.02
CA ALA A 107 20.44 -22.26 -30.13
C ALA A 107 20.47 -20.96 -29.33
N CYS A 108 19.67 -19.98 -29.74
CA CYS A 108 19.42 -18.76 -28.98
C CYS A 108 18.70 -19.18 -27.70
N VAL A 109 19.46 -19.59 -26.68
CA VAL A 109 18.91 -19.78 -25.35
C VAL A 109 18.31 -18.43 -24.95
N PRO A 110 17.00 -18.34 -24.64
CA PRO A 110 16.35 -17.07 -24.29
C PRO A 110 16.83 -16.47 -22.96
N SER A 111 18.00 -16.87 -22.45
CA SER A 111 18.57 -16.54 -21.15
C SER A 111 18.56 -15.03 -20.87
N LYS A 112 18.87 -14.20 -21.87
CA LYS A 112 18.81 -12.73 -21.72
C LYS A 112 17.37 -12.24 -21.50
N MET A 113 16.42 -12.69 -22.31
CA MET A 113 15.00 -12.35 -22.17
C MET A 113 14.40 -12.88 -20.86
N ALA A 114 14.78 -14.10 -20.45
CA ALA A 114 14.33 -14.71 -19.20
C ALA A 114 14.86 -13.97 -17.97
N LYS A 115 16.12 -13.50 -18.01
CA LYS A 115 16.70 -12.67 -16.96
C LYS A 115 16.02 -11.30 -16.89
N LYS A 116 15.79 -10.65 -18.03
CA LYS A 116 15.08 -9.36 -18.10
C LYS A 116 13.67 -9.47 -17.54
N GLU A 117 12.89 -10.45 -18.00
CA GLU A 117 11.52 -10.63 -17.53
C GLU A 117 11.47 -10.98 -16.02
N LEU A 118 12.48 -11.68 -15.49
CA LEU A 118 12.61 -11.92 -14.06
C LEU A 118 12.85 -10.63 -13.26
N VAL A 119 13.67 -9.70 -13.77
CA VAL A 119 13.87 -8.39 -13.15
C VAL A 119 12.56 -7.60 -13.11
N HIS A 120 11.80 -7.60 -14.21
CA HIS A 120 10.49 -6.95 -14.29
C HIS A 120 9.50 -7.54 -13.28
N LEU A 121 9.46 -8.88 -13.15
CA LEU A 121 8.63 -9.57 -12.16
C LEU A 121 8.98 -9.13 -10.74
N VAL A 122 10.28 -9.07 -10.40
CA VAL A 122 10.74 -8.65 -9.06
C VAL A 122 10.39 -7.19 -8.78
N GLN A 123 10.60 -6.29 -9.75
CA GLN A 123 10.23 -4.87 -9.59
C GLN A 123 8.73 -4.70 -9.36
N LEU A 124 7.91 -5.44 -10.11
CA LEU A 124 6.47 -5.38 -10.00
C LEU A 124 5.96 -6.00 -8.68
N ASP A 125 6.59 -7.07 -8.20
CA ASP A 125 6.29 -7.66 -6.89
C ASP A 125 6.57 -6.68 -5.74
N VAL A 126 7.68 -5.94 -5.83
CA VAL A 126 8.04 -4.89 -4.87
C VAL A 126 7.03 -3.73 -4.92
N ALA A 127 6.58 -3.31 -6.10
CA ALA A 127 5.55 -2.29 -6.27
C ALA A 127 4.21 -2.74 -5.65
N THR A 128 3.76 -3.97 -5.93
CA THR A 128 2.51 -4.53 -5.41
C THR A 128 2.52 -4.65 -3.89
N LYS A 129 3.64 -5.03 -3.28
CA LYS A 129 3.79 -5.04 -1.81
C LYS A 129 3.55 -3.66 -1.20
N GLY A 130 4.08 -2.60 -1.82
CA GLY A 130 3.86 -1.22 -1.37
C GLY A 130 2.38 -0.80 -1.41
N ILE A 131 1.66 -1.29 -2.43
CA ILE A 131 0.21 -1.04 -2.59
C ILE A 131 -0.59 -1.82 -1.54
N PHE A 132 -0.22 -3.06 -1.20
CA PHE A 132 -0.92 -3.81 -0.14
C PHE A 132 -0.98 -3.05 1.20
N PHE A 133 0.15 -2.45 1.62
CA PHE A 133 0.18 -1.64 2.84
C PHE A 133 -0.72 -0.40 2.76
N LEU A 134 -0.82 0.22 1.57
CA LEU A 134 -1.64 1.41 1.36
C LEU A 134 -3.12 1.18 1.72
N HIS A 135 -3.69 0.02 1.39
CA HIS A 135 -5.09 -0.27 1.72
C HIS A 135 -5.35 -0.26 3.23
N ASN A 136 -4.51 -0.97 3.98
CA ASN A 136 -4.66 -1.06 5.42
C ASN A 136 -4.55 0.32 6.06
N HIS A 137 -3.59 1.14 5.62
CA HIS A 137 -3.47 2.51 6.13
C HIS A 137 -4.66 3.38 5.73
N LEU A 138 -5.19 3.28 4.51
CA LEU A 138 -6.38 4.02 4.08
C LEU A 138 -7.62 3.68 4.92
N GLU A 139 -7.86 2.41 5.21
CA GLU A 139 -8.98 1.99 6.06
C GLU A 139 -8.79 2.46 7.51
N THR A 140 -7.57 2.39 8.05
CA THR A 140 -7.28 2.93 9.38
C THR A 140 -7.46 4.44 9.45
N VAL A 141 -6.98 5.19 8.45
CA VAL A 141 -7.18 6.65 8.35
C VAL A 141 -8.68 6.97 8.35
N ASN A 142 -9.48 6.30 7.52
CA ASN A 142 -10.92 6.53 7.45
C ASN A 142 -11.61 6.25 8.81
N CYS A 143 -11.23 5.17 9.48
CA CYS A 143 -11.75 4.80 10.80
C CYS A 143 -11.34 5.79 11.92
N LEU A 144 -10.13 6.37 11.85
CA LEU A 144 -9.66 7.37 12.81
C LEU A 144 -10.31 8.73 12.60
N VAL A 145 -10.45 9.18 11.34
CA VAL A 145 -11.11 10.46 10.96
C VAL A 145 -12.55 10.51 11.44
N GLY A 146 -13.41 9.60 11.00
CA GLY A 146 -13.74 8.54 11.93
C GLY A 146 -14.31 8.88 13.32
N ARG A 147 -13.65 8.22 14.25
CA ARG A 147 -13.80 8.38 15.70
C ARG A 147 -13.52 9.81 16.16
N LEU A 148 -12.58 10.51 15.54
CA LEU A 148 -12.24 11.90 15.88
C LEU A 148 -13.41 12.85 15.58
N TYR A 149 -14.09 12.66 14.44
CA TYR A 149 -15.32 13.38 14.10
C TYR A 149 -16.38 13.18 15.19
N ASP A 150 -16.67 11.92 15.53
CA ASP A 150 -17.68 11.58 16.53
C ASP A 150 -17.33 12.11 17.92
N ALA A 151 -16.04 12.08 18.28
CA ALA A 151 -15.53 12.61 19.54
C ALA A 151 -15.72 14.14 19.62
N VAL A 152 -15.37 14.89 18.57
CA VAL A 152 -15.58 16.34 18.52
C VAL A 152 -17.08 16.67 18.57
N GLU A 153 -17.93 15.98 17.82
CA GLU A 153 -19.38 16.19 17.89
C GLU A 153 -19.95 15.89 19.28
N TYR A 154 -19.43 14.85 19.94
CA TYR A 154 -19.79 14.55 21.32
C TYR A 154 -19.36 15.66 22.28
N TYR A 155 -18.13 16.17 22.16
CA TYR A 155 -17.65 17.30 22.98
C TYR A 155 -18.47 18.56 22.75
N LYS A 156 -18.85 18.85 21.50
CA LYS A 156 -19.75 19.97 21.18
C LYS A 156 -21.10 19.84 21.88
N ARG A 157 -21.70 18.64 21.89
CA ARG A 157 -22.95 18.40 22.63
C ARG A 157 -22.79 18.62 24.14
N LEU A 158 -21.69 18.15 24.74
CA LEU A 158 -21.40 18.40 26.16
C LEU A 158 -21.24 19.90 26.44
N VAL A 159 -20.49 20.61 25.60
CA VAL A 159 -20.25 22.04 25.73
C VAL A 159 -21.56 22.83 25.61
N ARG A 160 -22.38 22.56 24.60
CA ARG A 160 -23.70 23.20 24.43
C ARG A 160 -24.59 22.99 25.65
N PHE A 161 -24.63 21.78 26.18
CA PHE A 161 -25.37 21.47 27.41
C PHE A 161 -24.93 22.32 28.61
N ALA A 162 -23.63 22.60 28.77
CA ALA A 162 -23.16 23.52 29.81
C ALA A 162 -23.52 24.98 29.50
N LEU A 163 -23.37 25.41 28.24
CA LEU A 163 -23.69 26.78 27.80
C LEU A 163 -25.15 27.15 28.01
N GLU A 164 -26.08 26.23 27.73
CA GLU A 164 -27.53 26.39 27.94
C GLU A 164 -27.90 26.66 29.40
N ARG A 165 -27.06 26.23 30.35
CA ARG A 165 -27.24 26.44 31.79
C ARG A 165 -26.53 27.69 32.32
N GLY A 166 -25.95 28.50 31.43
CA GLY A 166 -25.24 29.72 31.77
C GLY A 166 -23.98 29.45 32.59
N LYS A 167 -23.65 30.37 33.50
CA LYS A 167 -22.42 30.32 34.32
C LYS A 167 -22.56 29.47 35.59
N ASP A 168 -23.50 28.52 35.60
CA ASP A 168 -23.64 27.56 36.69
C ASP A 168 -22.38 26.69 36.80
N ARG A 169 -21.84 26.57 38.01
CA ARG A 169 -20.58 25.84 38.26
C ARG A 169 -20.71 24.36 37.95
N TYR A 170 -21.81 23.75 38.34
CA TYR A 170 -21.94 22.29 38.29
C TYR A 170 -21.86 21.73 36.86
N PRO A 171 -22.64 22.25 35.88
CA PRO A 171 -22.54 21.83 34.48
C PRO A 171 -21.16 22.06 33.88
N ILE A 172 -20.55 23.22 34.15
CA ILE A 172 -19.23 23.55 33.64
C ILE A 172 -18.19 22.56 34.17
N GLN A 173 -18.19 22.31 35.49
CA GLN A 173 -17.24 21.40 36.12
C GLN A 173 -17.39 19.97 35.62
N GLU A 174 -18.62 19.49 35.42
CA GLU A 174 -18.86 18.14 34.91
C GLU A 174 -18.38 18.00 33.46
N VAL A 175 -18.63 18.99 32.61
CA VAL A 175 -18.13 18.97 31.23
C VAL A 175 -16.60 19.02 31.20
N VAL A 176 -15.95 19.89 31.97
CA VAL A 176 -14.48 19.93 32.08
C VAL A 176 -13.92 18.57 32.50
N LYS A 177 -14.54 17.92 33.49
CA LYS A 177 -14.14 16.59 33.96
C LYS A 177 -14.27 15.53 32.87
N GLN A 178 -15.36 15.55 32.10
CA GLN A 178 -15.57 14.59 31.00
C GLN A 178 -14.58 14.81 29.85
N LEU A 179 -14.34 16.07 29.46
CA LEU A 179 -13.35 16.43 28.45
C LEU A 179 -11.96 15.97 28.89
N HIS A 180 -11.58 16.25 30.14
CA HIS A 180 -10.29 15.82 30.69
C HIS A 180 -10.13 14.30 30.69
N ARG A 181 -11.18 13.55 31.09
CA ARG A 181 -11.16 12.08 31.09
C ARG A 181 -10.97 11.47 29.70
N LYS A 182 -11.44 12.15 28.65
CA LYS A 182 -11.38 11.66 27.26
C LYS A 182 -10.16 12.19 26.49
N HIS A 183 -9.46 13.18 27.04
CA HIS A 183 -8.38 13.90 26.37
C HIS A 183 -7.24 12.98 25.91
N SER A 184 -6.81 12.04 26.75
CA SER A 184 -5.72 11.11 26.39
C SER A 184 -6.07 10.25 25.19
N ASN A 185 -7.29 9.70 25.16
CA ASN A 185 -7.75 8.82 24.07
C ASN A 185 -7.90 9.61 22.77
N PHE A 186 -8.39 10.85 22.85
CA PHE A 186 -8.48 11.73 21.69
C PHE A 186 -7.09 12.06 21.11
N LEU A 187 -6.11 12.35 21.96
CA LEU A 187 -4.73 12.59 21.53
C LEU A 187 -4.11 11.33 20.92
N GLU A 188 -4.35 10.16 21.49
CA GLU A 188 -3.87 8.89 20.94
C GLU A 188 -4.46 8.62 19.54
N GLU A 189 -5.76 8.84 19.35
CA GLU A 189 -6.41 8.73 18.03
C GLU A 189 -5.83 9.75 17.04
N LEU A 190 -5.56 10.98 17.47
CA LEU A 190 -5.00 12.05 16.63
C LEU A 190 -3.56 11.75 16.20
N LEU A 191 -2.72 11.27 17.12
CA LEU A 191 -1.35 10.84 16.82
C LEU A 191 -1.34 9.62 15.90
N GLY A 192 -2.24 8.66 16.13
CA GLY A 192 -2.43 7.53 15.22
C GLY A 192 -2.84 7.97 13.81
N LEU A 193 -3.69 9.00 13.71
CA LEU A 193 -4.08 9.54 12.41
C LEU A 193 -2.88 10.16 11.68
N GLU A 194 -2.07 10.96 12.36
CA GLU A 194 -0.86 11.55 11.80
C GLU A 194 0.13 10.48 11.31
N GLU A 195 0.38 9.46 12.14
CA GLU A 195 1.27 8.34 11.79
C GLU A 195 0.78 7.60 10.54
N HIS A 196 -0.51 7.22 10.50
CA HIS A 196 -1.07 6.48 9.38
C HIS A 196 -1.14 7.32 8.09
N LEU A 197 -1.34 8.63 8.18
CA LEU A 197 -1.22 9.53 7.03
C LEU A 197 0.21 9.54 6.48
N CYS A 198 1.22 9.64 7.35
CA CYS A 198 2.61 9.60 6.94
C CYS A 198 2.98 8.26 6.27
N LEU A 199 2.51 7.14 6.83
CA LEU A 199 2.71 5.81 6.27
C LEU A 199 2.01 5.66 4.91
N CYS A 200 0.77 6.15 4.77
CA CYS A 200 0.05 6.24 3.49
C CYS A 200 0.87 6.98 2.43
N PHE A 201 1.34 8.20 2.73
CA PHE A 201 2.13 8.99 1.78
C PHE A 201 3.45 8.31 1.42
N SER A 202 4.14 7.71 2.39
CA SER A 202 5.37 6.95 2.15
C SER A 202 5.13 5.74 1.23
N ALA A 203 4.06 4.98 1.47
CA ALA A 203 3.66 3.85 0.65
C ALA A 203 3.30 4.27 -0.78
N ILE A 204 2.53 5.35 -0.95
CA ILE A 204 2.19 5.93 -2.26
C ILE A 204 3.46 6.34 -3.00
N ASN A 205 4.34 7.10 -2.35
CA ASN A 205 5.56 7.60 -2.98
C ASN A 205 6.51 6.46 -3.35
N LYS A 206 6.62 5.42 -2.51
CA LYS A 206 7.39 4.22 -2.82
C LYS A 206 6.81 3.44 -4.00
N ALA A 207 5.49 3.22 -4.02
CA ALA A 207 4.82 2.56 -5.13
C ALA A 207 4.99 3.33 -6.44
N ARG A 208 4.82 4.67 -6.42
CA ARG A 208 5.05 5.53 -7.58
C ARG A 208 6.47 5.41 -8.13
N ARG A 209 7.50 5.46 -7.26
CA ARG A 209 8.89 5.29 -7.68
C ARG A 209 9.11 3.93 -8.37
N HIS A 210 8.66 2.84 -7.76
CA HIS A 210 8.84 1.51 -8.35
C HIS A 210 8.09 1.34 -9.68
N LEU A 211 6.89 1.92 -9.81
CA LEU A 211 6.15 1.89 -11.07
C LEU A 211 6.83 2.74 -12.15
N LEU A 212 7.34 3.93 -11.81
CA LEU A 212 8.09 4.76 -12.75
C LEU A 212 9.37 4.05 -13.21
N ASP A 213 10.13 3.45 -12.29
CA ASP A 213 11.32 2.67 -12.63
C ASP A 213 10.97 1.53 -13.58
N TYR A 214 9.90 0.79 -13.30
CA TYR A 214 9.41 -0.29 -14.17
C TYR A 214 9.05 0.22 -15.58
N LEU A 215 8.32 1.34 -15.67
CA LEU A 215 7.90 1.92 -16.94
C LEU A 215 9.08 2.46 -17.77
N LEU A 216 10.07 3.07 -17.11
CA LEU A 216 11.29 3.54 -17.79
C LEU A 216 12.09 2.37 -18.37
N HIS A 217 12.25 1.28 -17.59
CA HIS A 217 12.93 0.07 -18.06
C HIS A 217 12.15 -0.68 -19.15
N GLN A 218 10.81 -0.57 -19.18
CA GLN A 218 9.99 -1.08 -20.29
C GLN A 218 10.25 -0.30 -21.60
N ASN A 219 10.37 1.03 -21.53
CA ASN A 219 10.42 1.91 -22.72
C ASN A 219 11.81 2.09 -23.35
N GLN A 220 12.90 1.72 -22.65
CA GLN A 220 14.27 1.87 -23.17
C GLN A 220 14.74 0.74 -24.08
N ASP A 221 13.91 -0.27 -24.37
CA ASP A 221 14.27 -1.37 -25.25
C ASP A 221 13.39 -1.36 -26.52
N PRO A 222 13.89 -0.87 -27.67
CA PRO A 222 13.29 -1.20 -28.95
C PRO A 222 13.59 -2.68 -29.28
N ASP A 223 12.63 -3.34 -29.93
CA ASP A 223 12.72 -4.70 -30.46
C ASP A 223 13.96 -4.93 -31.36
#